data_AF-A0A3A1YQ80-F1
#
_entry.id   AF-A0A3A1YQ80-F1
#
_cell.length_a   1.000
_cell.length_b   1.000
_cell.length_c   1.000
_cell.angle_alpha   90.00
_cell.angle_beta   90.00
_cell.angle_gamma   90.00
#
_symmetry.space_group_name_H-M   'P 1'
#
loop_
_entity.id
_entity.type
_entity.pdbx_description
1 polymer ?
#
loop_
_entity_poly.entity_id
_entity_poly.type
_entity_poly.pdbx_seq_one_letter_code
_entity_poly.pdbx_strand_id
1 'polypeptide(L)'
;MRKIFILKTILDLLFILSIFGVLSFISFFLEETIRVNGYDVTADTLFAKIVLWLWYIGYLLFIYILYLFRKTAYLFLRVRIFNEKVVKNLNKIGILLIIITICTDISLMIYSVIERKNIGLRLDTNPVLFKIAVGLLFMTLSEVLKISTKMKEENDLTI
;
A
#
# COMPACT_ATOMS: atom_id res chain seq x y z
N MET A 1 -2.72 -6.44 25.08
CA MET A 1 -1.86 -6.58 23.88
C MET A 1 -2.33 -7.64 22.85
N ARG A 2 -3.32 -8.50 23.15
CA ARG A 2 -3.79 -9.57 22.24
C ARG A 2 -4.18 -9.07 20.84
N LYS A 3 -4.80 -7.89 20.72
CA LYS A 3 -5.17 -7.26 19.43
C LYS A 3 -3.95 -6.93 18.55
N ILE A 4 -2.86 -6.41 19.14
CA ILE A 4 -1.62 -6.08 18.42
C ILE A 4 -0.91 -7.35 17.97
N PHE A 5 -0.97 -8.41 18.79
CA PHE A 5 -0.43 -9.71 18.41
C PHE A 5 -1.17 -10.29 17.20
N ILE A 6 -2.51 -10.25 17.21
CA ILE A 6 -3.34 -10.65 16.06
C ILE A 6 -2.99 -9.83 14.82
N LEU A 7 -2.87 -8.49 14.95
CA LEU A 7 -2.47 -7.63 13.84
C LEU A 7 -1.13 -8.04 13.25
N LYS A 8 -0.11 -8.28 14.10
CA LYS A 8 1.20 -8.73 13.62
C LYS A 8 1.09 -10.06 12.86
N THR A 9 0.35 -11.03 13.39
CA THR A 9 0.19 -12.35 12.75
C THR A 9 -0.49 -12.23 11.39
N ILE A 10 -1.52 -11.40 11.28
CA ILE A 10 -2.19 -11.13 9.99
C ILE A 10 -1.22 -10.49 9.01
N LEU A 11 -0.42 -9.51 9.45
CA LEU A 11 0.58 -8.86 8.59
C LEU A 11 1.71 -9.80 8.17
N ASP A 12 2.15 -10.69 9.05
CA ASP A 12 3.14 -11.73 8.73
C ASP A 12 2.60 -12.69 7.66
N LEU A 13 1.36 -13.17 7.84
CA LEU A 13 0.69 -14.06 6.88
C LEU A 13 0.48 -13.37 5.53
N LEU A 14 -0.03 -12.14 5.53
CA LEU A 14 -0.25 -11.35 4.32
C LEU A 14 1.06 -11.12 3.56
N PHE A 15 2.16 -10.84 4.27
CA PHE A 15 3.47 -10.67 3.66
C PHE A 15 3.98 -11.96 3.02
N ILE A 16 3.86 -13.11 3.69
CA ILE A 16 4.25 -14.41 3.12
C ILE A 16 3.44 -14.70 1.87
N LEU A 17 2.11 -14.54 1.92
CA LEU A 17 1.23 -14.74 0.77
C LEU A 17 1.60 -13.80 -0.39
N SER A 18 1.96 -12.55 -0.08
CA SER A 18 2.34 -11.57 -1.09
C SER A 18 3.64 -11.92 -1.82
N ILE A 19 4.60 -12.56 -1.13
CA ILE A 19 5.84 -13.05 -1.77
C ILE A 19 5.51 -14.15 -2.78
N PHE A 20 4.62 -15.09 -2.44
CA PHE A 20 4.17 -16.10 -3.40
C PHE A 20 3.48 -15.49 -4.63
N GLY A 21 2.75 -14.38 -4.44
CA GLY A 21 2.18 -13.63 -5.57
C GLY A 21 3.22 -13.04 -6.52
N VAL A 22 4.45 -12.73 -6.07
CA VAL A 22 5.53 -12.28 -6.97
C VAL A 22 5.92 -13.38 -7.96
N LEU A 23 5.97 -14.64 -7.53
CA LEU A 23 6.27 -15.77 -8.41
C LEU A 23 5.20 -15.96 -9.49
N SER A 24 3.95 -15.62 -9.18
CA SER A 24 2.84 -15.66 -10.15
C SER A 24 3.02 -14.64 -11.28
N PHE A 25 3.88 -13.63 -11.11
CA PHE A 25 4.19 -12.66 -12.17
C PHE A 25 4.98 -13.27 -13.33
N ILE A 26 5.66 -14.40 -13.13
CA ILE A 26 6.33 -15.11 -14.25
C ILE A 26 5.30 -15.64 -15.24
N SER A 27 4.17 -16.16 -14.72
CA SER A 27 3.04 -16.63 -15.54
C SER A 27 2.37 -15.50 -16.33
N PHE A 28 2.46 -14.27 -15.83
CA PHE A 28 1.91 -13.07 -16.47
C PHE A 28 2.51 -12.79 -17.86
N PHE A 29 3.78 -13.16 -18.10
CA PHE A 29 4.41 -12.98 -19.42
C PHE A 29 3.98 -14.02 -20.47
N LEU A 30 3.29 -15.09 -20.06
CA LEU A 30 2.88 -16.18 -20.94
C LEU A 30 1.45 -16.00 -21.47
N GLU A 31 0.63 -15.13 -20.87
CA GLU A 31 -0.76 -14.89 -21.28
C GLU A 31 -0.91 -13.63 -22.14
N GLU A 32 -1.68 -13.72 -23.23
CA GLU A 32 -1.95 -12.58 -24.14
C GLU A 32 -2.94 -11.55 -23.57
N THR A 33 -3.88 -12.01 -22.73
CA THR A 33 -4.94 -11.16 -22.16
C THR A 33 -5.06 -11.38 -20.66
N ILE A 34 -5.04 -10.30 -19.88
CA ILE A 34 -4.97 -10.39 -18.43
C ILE A 34 -6.04 -9.51 -17.79
N ARG A 35 -6.78 -10.07 -16.85
CA ARG A 35 -7.79 -9.34 -16.08
C ARG A 35 -7.17 -8.65 -14.89
N VAL A 36 -7.08 -7.32 -14.93
CA VAL A 36 -6.62 -6.48 -13.83
C VAL A 36 -7.80 -5.68 -13.28
N ASN A 37 -8.19 -5.92 -12.02
CA ASN A 37 -9.31 -5.22 -11.36
C ASN A 37 -10.60 -5.17 -12.21
N GLY A 38 -10.90 -6.25 -12.94
CA GLY A 38 -12.08 -6.37 -13.79
C GLY A 38 -11.95 -5.76 -15.19
N TYR A 39 -10.80 -5.20 -15.55
CA TYR A 39 -10.47 -4.75 -16.90
C TYR A 39 -9.65 -5.82 -17.62
N ASP A 40 -10.10 -6.23 -18.80
CA ASP A 40 -9.28 -7.02 -19.71
C ASP A 40 -8.18 -6.09 -20.27
N VAL A 41 -6.92 -6.37 -20.01
CA VAL A 41 -5.77 -5.66 -20.60
C VAL A 41 -5.12 -6.60 -21.59
N THR A 42 -5.21 -6.24 -22.88
CA THR A 42 -4.62 -6.98 -24.00
C THR A 42 -3.21 -6.44 -24.21
N ALA A 43 -2.18 -7.29 -24.13
CA ALA A 43 -0.77 -6.88 -24.13
C ALA A 43 -0.21 -6.49 -25.52
N ASP A 44 -1.09 -6.11 -26.45
CA ASP A 44 -0.73 -5.82 -27.85
C ASP A 44 -0.15 -4.41 -28.01
N THR A 45 -0.64 -3.45 -27.22
CA THR A 45 -0.21 -2.04 -27.32
C THR A 45 0.94 -1.73 -26.36
N LEU A 46 1.86 -0.86 -26.78
CA LEU A 46 2.93 -0.35 -25.91
C LEU A 46 2.37 0.28 -24.63
N PHE A 47 1.21 0.94 -24.76
CA PHE A 47 0.53 1.57 -23.63
C PHE A 47 0.00 0.55 -22.63
N ALA A 48 -0.62 -0.55 -23.09
CA ALA A 48 -1.02 -1.65 -22.21
C ALA A 48 0.18 -2.22 -21.44
N LYS A 49 1.32 -2.46 -22.11
CA LYS A 49 2.55 -2.95 -21.44
C LYS A 49 3.02 -2.00 -20.33
N ILE A 50 3.01 -0.69 -20.56
CA ILE A 50 3.39 0.31 -19.54
C ILE A 50 2.46 0.25 -18.32
N VAL A 51 1.15 0.13 -18.54
CA VAL A 51 0.15 0.03 -17.46
C VAL A 51 0.37 -1.23 -16.63
N LEU A 52 0.67 -2.36 -17.27
CA LEU A 52 0.96 -3.62 -16.57
C LEU A 52 2.26 -3.54 -15.75
N TRP A 53 3.30 -2.91 -16.28
CA TRP A 53 4.54 -2.64 -15.54
C TRP A 53 4.31 -1.73 -14.32
N LEU A 54 3.53 -0.67 -14.47
CA LEU A 54 3.14 0.20 -13.36
C LEU A 54 2.36 -0.56 -12.29
N TRP A 55 1.48 -1.48 -12.71
CA TRP A 55 0.73 -2.33 -11.79
C TRP A 55 1.65 -3.27 -11.00
N TYR A 56 2.62 -3.89 -11.67
CA TYR A 56 3.62 -4.74 -11.03
C TYR A 56 4.51 -3.96 -10.05
N ILE A 57 4.97 -2.77 -10.43
CA ILE A 57 5.73 -1.89 -9.53
C ILE A 57 4.87 -1.53 -8.31
N GLY A 58 3.59 -1.22 -8.51
CA GLY A 58 2.63 -0.99 -7.43
C GLY A 58 2.51 -2.18 -6.49
N TYR A 59 2.50 -3.41 -7.01
CA TYR A 59 2.48 -4.63 -6.21
C TYR A 59 3.77 -4.80 -5.38
N LEU A 60 4.94 -4.55 -5.94
CA LEU A 60 6.21 -4.59 -5.20
C LEU A 60 6.25 -3.53 -4.09
N LEU A 61 5.78 -2.32 -4.37
CA LEU A 61 5.64 -1.26 -3.36
C LEU A 61 4.68 -1.68 -2.25
N PHE A 62 3.59 -2.40 -2.57
CA PHE A 62 2.65 -2.91 -1.58
C PHE A 62 3.33 -3.91 -0.63
N ILE A 63 4.15 -4.83 -1.16
CA ILE A 63 4.96 -5.74 -0.32
C ILE A 63 5.88 -4.96 0.61
N TYR A 64 6.50 -3.89 0.12
CA TYR A 64 7.35 -3.03 0.95
C TYR A 64 6.56 -2.30 2.05
N ILE A 65 5.33 -1.84 1.77
CA ILE A 65 4.43 -1.30 2.78
C ILE A 65 4.14 -2.34 3.86
N LEU A 66 3.83 -3.58 3.48
CA LEU A 66 3.59 -4.66 4.44
C LEU A 66 4.82 -4.91 5.32
N TYR A 67 6.01 -4.90 4.74
CA TYR A 67 7.26 -5.02 5.49
C TYR A 67 7.43 -3.90 6.53
N LEU A 68 7.22 -2.64 6.14
CA LEU A 68 7.26 -1.52 7.07
C LEU A 68 6.20 -1.65 8.17
N PHE A 69 4.99 -2.06 7.81
CA PHE A 69 3.90 -2.20 8.76
C PHE A 69 4.16 -3.33 9.77
N ARG A 70 4.74 -4.45 9.33
CA ARG A 70 5.21 -5.54 10.20
C ARG A 70 6.24 -5.04 11.21
N LYS A 71 7.23 -4.25 10.77
CA LYS A 71 8.23 -3.63 11.66
C LYS A 71 7.58 -2.71 12.69
N THR A 72 6.60 -1.91 12.27
CA THR A 72 5.86 -1.02 13.17
C THR A 72 5.04 -1.80 14.20
N ALA A 73 4.31 -2.84 13.77
CA ALA A 73 3.53 -3.70 14.66
C ALA A 73 4.43 -4.43 15.69
N TYR A 74 5.63 -4.84 15.28
CA TYR A 74 6.61 -5.43 16.19
C TYR A 74 7.09 -4.45 17.27
N LEU A 75 7.32 -3.17 16.92
CA LEU A 75 7.68 -2.14 17.89
C LEU A 75 6.54 -1.85 18.88
N PHE A 76 5.29 -1.89 18.41
CA PHE A 76 4.11 -1.79 19.28
C PHE A 76 4.01 -2.95 20.28
N LEU A 77 4.33 -4.18 19.87
CA LEU A 77 4.36 -5.32 20.81
C LEU A 77 5.40 -5.17 21.91
N ARG A 78 6.54 -4.55 21.60
CA ARG A 78 7.60 -4.26 22.59
C ARG A 78 7.33 -3.03 23.46
N VAL A 79 6.12 -2.45 23.39
CA VAL A 79 5.73 -1.22 24.11
C VAL A 79 6.64 -0.02 23.76
N ARG A 80 7.30 -0.05 22.60
CA ARG A 80 8.17 1.03 22.10
C ARG A 80 7.42 1.90 21.11
N ILE A 81 6.28 2.43 21.55
CA ILE A 81 5.34 3.21 20.73
C ILE A 81 5.93 4.60 20.42
N PHE A 82 6.55 5.24 21.41
CA PHE A 82 7.24 6.54 21.30
C PHE A 82 8.66 6.37 20.76
N ASN A 83 8.77 5.77 19.57
CA ASN A 83 10.06 5.59 18.92
C ASN A 83 10.05 6.30 17.56
N GLU A 84 11.09 7.06 17.25
CA GLU A 84 11.20 7.74 15.95
C GLU A 84 11.04 6.80 14.75
N LYS A 85 11.43 5.52 14.88
CA LYS A 85 11.27 4.52 13.83
C LYS A 85 9.80 4.25 13.52
N VAL A 86 8.93 4.25 14.52
CA VAL A 86 7.48 4.11 14.34
C VAL A 86 6.94 5.29 13.55
N VAL A 87 7.27 6.51 13.97
CA VAL A 87 6.89 7.76 13.28
C VAL A 87 7.34 7.73 11.82
N LYS A 88 8.64 7.49 11.58
CA LYS A 88 9.22 7.42 10.23
C LYS A 88 8.56 6.34 9.37
N ASN A 89 8.24 5.17 9.94
CA ASN A 89 7.59 4.09 9.18
C ASN A 89 6.13 4.43 8.83
N LEU A 90 5.35 4.98 9.77
CA LEU A 90 3.96 5.35 9.52
C LEU A 90 3.84 6.41 8.43
N ASN A 91 4.71 7.45 8.47
CA ASN A 91 4.75 8.45 7.41
C ASN A 91 5.06 7.82 6.04
N LYS A 92 6.09 6.96 5.99
CA LYS A 92 6.47 6.27 4.76
C LYS A 92 5.35 5.39 4.22
N ILE A 93 4.65 4.65 5.08
CA ILE A 93 3.49 3.83 4.69
C ILE A 93 2.42 4.71 4.04
N GLY A 94 2.09 5.84 4.66
CA GLY A 94 1.12 6.78 4.10
C GLY A 94 1.51 7.30 2.72
N ILE A 95 2.77 7.74 2.56
CA ILE A 95 3.28 8.25 1.28
C ILE A 95 3.22 7.17 0.20
N LEU A 96 3.68 5.97 0.53
CA LEU A 96 3.71 4.84 -0.41
C LEU A 96 2.30 4.40 -0.81
N LEU A 97 1.31 4.43 0.09
CA LEU A 97 -0.09 4.13 -0.26
C LEU A 97 -0.65 5.09 -1.31
N ILE A 98 -0.35 6.38 -1.18
CA ILE A 98 -0.77 7.39 -2.17
C ILE A 98 -0.08 7.13 -3.51
N ILE A 99 1.25 6.90 -3.50
CA ILE A 99 2.01 6.60 -4.72
C ILE A 99 1.47 5.35 -5.43
N ILE A 100 1.21 4.26 -4.70
CA ILE A 100 0.64 3.04 -5.28
C ILE A 100 -0.72 3.30 -5.90
N THR A 101 -1.58 4.06 -5.23
CA THR A 101 -2.92 4.39 -5.74
C THR A 101 -2.82 5.12 -7.09
N ILE A 102 -1.86 6.04 -7.22
CA ILE A 102 -1.58 6.74 -8.47
C ILE A 102 -1.02 5.78 -9.53
N CYS A 103 -0.01 4.97 -9.17
CA CYS A 103 0.61 4.04 -10.11
C CYS A 103 -0.34 2.96 -10.62
N THR A 104 -1.32 2.54 -9.81
CA THR A 104 -2.17 1.38 -10.13
C THR A 104 -3.57 1.79 -10.58
N ASP A 105 -4.35 2.45 -9.72
CA ASP A 105 -5.76 2.72 -10.01
C ASP A 105 -5.92 3.85 -11.03
N ILE A 106 -5.12 4.92 -10.92
CA ILE A 106 -5.20 6.05 -11.86
C ILE A 106 -4.69 5.65 -13.24
N SER A 107 -3.58 4.88 -13.32
CA SER A 107 -3.06 4.40 -14.61
C SER A 107 -4.05 3.49 -15.34
N LEU A 108 -4.73 2.60 -14.61
CA LEU A 108 -5.77 1.72 -15.15
C LEU A 108 -7.01 2.52 -15.59
N MET A 109 -7.39 3.55 -14.83
CA MET A 109 -8.49 4.45 -15.20
C MET A 109 -8.18 5.18 -16.51
N ILE A 110 -6.97 5.73 -16.67
CA ILE A 110 -6.53 6.37 -17.92
C ILE A 110 -6.55 5.36 -19.07
N TYR A 111 -6.08 4.13 -18.84
CA TYR A 111 -6.12 3.05 -19.84
C TYR A 111 -7.53 2.75 -20.33
N SER A 112 -8.48 2.59 -19.41
CA SER A 112 -9.88 2.30 -19.75
C SER A 112 -10.53 3.39 -20.61
N VAL A 113 -10.21 4.66 -20.36
CA VAL A 113 -10.74 5.80 -21.11
C VAL A 113 -10.20 5.83 -22.54
N ILE A 114 -8.90 5.55 -22.72
CA ILE A 114 -8.24 5.62 -24.03
C ILE A 114 -8.68 4.47 -24.95
N GLU A 115 -8.73 3.25 -24.44
CA GLU A 115 -9.06 2.05 -25.24
C GLU A 115 -10.56 1.91 -25.53
N ARG A 116 -11.39 2.87 -25.11
CA ARG A 116 -12.86 2.90 -25.26
C ARG A 116 -13.54 1.56 -24.90
N LYS A 117 -12.89 0.72 -24.07
CA LYS A 117 -13.55 -0.45 -23.48
C LYS A 117 -14.71 0.11 -22.68
N ASN A 118 -15.92 -0.37 -23.01
CA ASN A 118 -17.20 0.17 -22.54
C ASN A 118 -17.02 0.95 -21.25
N ILE A 119 -17.34 2.25 -21.31
CA ILE A 119 -17.55 3.09 -20.14
C ILE A 119 -18.81 2.59 -19.41
N GLY A 120 -18.87 1.30 -19.09
CA GLY A 120 -19.37 0.90 -17.80
C GLY A 120 -18.41 1.54 -16.81
N LEU A 121 -18.65 2.82 -16.53
CA LEU A 121 -18.30 3.48 -15.30
C LEU A 121 -18.83 2.58 -14.20
N ARG A 122 -18.10 1.50 -13.89
CA ARG A 122 -18.13 0.88 -12.57
C ARG A 122 -17.52 1.97 -11.71
N LEU A 123 -18.38 2.91 -11.31
CA LEU A 123 -18.18 3.93 -10.29
C LEU A 123 -18.01 3.25 -8.93
N ASP A 124 -17.23 2.18 -8.88
CA ASP A 124 -16.50 1.81 -7.68
C ASP A 124 -15.33 2.80 -7.60
N THR A 125 -15.62 4.09 -7.46
CA THR A 125 -14.66 5.18 -7.16
C THR A 125 -14.33 5.22 -5.67
N ASN A 126 -15.16 4.58 -4.84
CA ASN A 126 -14.92 4.35 -3.42
C ASN A 126 -13.54 3.76 -3.07
N PRO A 127 -13.00 2.75 -3.78
CA PRO A 127 -11.72 2.13 -3.46
C PRO A 127 -10.54 3.09 -3.59
N VAL A 128 -10.54 4.00 -4.58
CA VAL A 128 -9.42 4.92 -4.82
C VAL A 128 -9.37 5.99 -3.73
N LEU A 129 -10.49 6.67 -3.50
CA LEU A 129 -10.58 7.69 -2.45
C LEU A 129 -10.34 7.08 -1.07
N PHE A 130 -10.82 5.86 -0.83
CA PHE A 130 -10.55 5.15 0.42
C PHE A 130 -9.07 4.85 0.62
N LYS A 131 -8.35 4.35 -0.41
CA LYS A 131 -6.89 4.12 -0.30
C LYS A 131 -6.13 5.42 0.00
N ILE A 132 -6.50 6.53 -0.64
CA ILE A 132 -5.91 7.85 -0.37
C ILE A 132 -6.20 8.28 1.07
N ALA A 133 -7.45 8.16 1.53
CA ALA A 133 -7.83 8.50 2.89
C ALA A 133 -7.08 7.65 3.94
N VAL A 134 -6.90 6.36 3.68
CA VAL A 134 -6.08 5.48 4.53
C VAL A 134 -4.61 5.92 4.51
N GLY A 135 -4.06 6.27 3.34
CA GLY A 135 -2.70 6.83 3.23
C GLY A 135 -2.52 8.09 4.08
N LEU A 136 -3.45 9.04 3.97
CA LEU A 136 -3.46 10.26 4.79
C LEU A 136 -3.60 9.95 6.28
N LEU A 137 -4.46 9.00 6.66
CA LEU A 137 -4.61 8.56 8.05
C LEU A 137 -3.28 8.08 8.64
N PHE A 138 -2.49 7.31 7.89
CA PHE A 138 -1.16 6.87 8.33
C PHE A 138 -0.18 8.04 8.53
N MET A 139 -0.23 9.06 7.66
CA MET A 139 0.57 10.27 7.83
C MET A 139 0.14 11.07 9.07
N THR A 140 -1.16 11.28 9.26
CA THR A 140 -1.69 11.98 10.44
C THR A 140 -1.34 11.24 11.73
N LEU A 141 -1.43 9.91 11.76
CA LEU A 141 -0.99 9.11 12.92
C LEU A 141 0.51 9.29 13.20
N SER A 142 1.34 9.41 12.16
CA SER A 142 2.76 9.72 12.32
C SER A 142 2.97 11.08 12.99
N GLU A 143 2.24 12.12 12.57
CA GLU A 143 2.36 13.46 13.13
C GLU A 143 1.91 13.52 14.59
N VAL A 144 0.76 12.91 14.91
CA VAL A 144 0.26 12.82 16.28
C VAL A 144 1.26 12.10 17.18
N LEU A 145 1.80 10.96 16.73
CA LEU A 145 2.82 10.23 17.49
C LEU A 145 4.12 11.02 17.66
N LYS A 146 4.51 11.81 16.66
CA LYS A 146 5.69 12.69 16.76
C LYS A 146 5.50 13.74 17.86
N ILE A 147 4.34 14.39 17.90
CA ILE A 147 4.00 15.38 18.93
C ILE A 147 4.00 14.72 20.31
N SER A 148 3.34 13.57 20.46
CA SER A 148 3.28 12.86 21.74
C SER A 148 4.64 12.36 22.21
N THR A 149 5.52 11.97 21.30
CA THR A 149 6.90 11.56 21.64
C THR A 149 7.70 12.73 22.19
N LYS A 150 7.62 13.90 21.54
CA LYS A 150 8.29 15.13 22.00
C LYS A 150 7.80 15.59 23.37
N MET A 151 6.48 15.59 23.58
CA MET A 151 5.88 15.93 24.89
C MET A 151 6.35 14.99 26.01
N LYS A 152 6.47 13.69 25.71
CA LYS A 152 7.00 12.72 26.67
C LYS A 152 8.46 12.99 27.02
N GLU A 153 9.29 13.24 26.01
CA GLU A 153 10.71 13.57 26.19
C GLU A 153 10.90 14.85 27.02
N GLU A 154 10.10 15.90 26.76
CA GLU A 154 10.13 17.13 27.55
C GLU A 154 9.73 16.88 29.02
N ASN A 155 8.70 16.08 29.27
CA ASN A 155 8.28 15.71 30.63
C ASN A 155 9.35 14.89 31.38
N ASP A 156 10.00 13.94 30.69
CA ASP A 156 11.07 13.13 31.27
C ASP A 156 12.35 13.95 31.56
N LEU A 157 12.53 15.12 30.94
CA LEU A 157 13.65 16.04 31.19
C LEU A 157 13.39 17.05 32.33
N THR A 158 12.13 17.19 32.77
CA THR A 158 11.72 18.20 33.76
C THR A 158 11.55 17.63 35.17
N ILE A 159 11.56 16.29 35.31
CA ILE A 159 11.52 15.54 36.58
C ILE A 159 12.95 15.10 36.92
#